data_AF-A0A963L9J7-F1
#
_entry.id   AF-A0A963L9J7-F1
#
_cell.length_a   1.000
_cell.length_b   1.000
_cell.length_c   1.000
_cell.angle_alpha   90.00
_cell.angle_beta   90.00
_cell.angle_gamma   90.00
#
_symmetry.space_group_name_H-M   'P 1'
#
loop_
_entity.id
_entity.type
_entity.pdbx_description
1 polymer ?
#
loop_
_entity_poly.entity_id
_entity_poly.type
_entity_poly.pdbx_seq_one_letter_code
_entity_poly.pdbx_strand_id
1 'polypeptide(L)'
;MMRSMPEPDDLIERCRRESLALLERNLVPQGILAASRTAAAEARRYTRIFGRDAAVCVFAMCGSGVPALERGAVASLDALAAQQAANGQIAKYVDPEGRDADFWYLGCIDATLWWLLAADHVRRCAPGMQDRWSREIERAVHWLQAQEHQRLWLLQQNEASDWADIMPRSGYVLYSNALWYAVKTRFDLPQAEATRHHFNHLFHPFERDLSEYRRARLLQHYARRGQRDPGLYLSFVNFASFGAEGDVFGNLLAILCG
;
A
#
# COMPACT_ATOMS: atom_id res chain seq x y z
N MET A 1 -3.81 -45.40 -13.92
CA MET A 1 -3.09 -44.31 -14.61
C MET A 1 -2.75 -43.24 -13.58
N MET A 2 -1.49 -43.17 -13.16
CA MET A 2 -1.01 -42.14 -12.24
C MET A 2 -0.75 -40.89 -13.09
N ARG A 3 -1.53 -39.81 -12.91
CA ARG A 3 -1.23 -38.52 -13.57
C ARG A 3 0.11 -38.04 -13.03
N SER A 4 1.12 -37.85 -13.89
CA SER A 4 2.37 -37.22 -13.48
C SER A 4 2.03 -35.83 -12.94
N MET A 5 2.66 -35.45 -11.82
CA MET A 5 2.54 -34.09 -11.33
C MET A 5 3.14 -33.15 -12.37
N PRO A 6 2.49 -32.01 -12.66
CA PRO A 6 3.06 -31.01 -13.55
C PRO A 6 4.38 -30.47 -12.95
N GLU A 7 5.35 -30.24 -13.81
CA GLU A 7 6.63 -29.63 -13.42
C GLU A 7 6.40 -28.23 -12.81
N PRO A 8 7.25 -27.76 -11.89
CA PRO A 8 7.08 -26.46 -11.24
C PRO A 8 6.90 -25.28 -12.22
N ASP A 9 7.61 -25.31 -13.36
CA ASP A 9 7.53 -24.25 -14.38
C ASP A 9 6.16 -24.24 -15.09
N ASP A 10 5.58 -25.41 -15.36
CA ASP A 10 4.24 -25.53 -15.93
C ASP A 10 3.18 -24.97 -14.98
N LEU A 11 3.38 -25.15 -13.67
CA LEU A 11 2.49 -24.59 -12.65
C LEU A 11 2.58 -23.06 -12.60
N ILE A 12 3.79 -22.50 -12.62
CA ILE A 12 4.00 -21.05 -12.61
C ILE A 12 3.38 -20.40 -13.85
N GLU A 13 3.63 -20.95 -15.03
CA GLU A 13 3.09 -20.41 -16.27
C GLU A 13 1.56 -20.54 -16.33
N ARG A 14 1.00 -21.65 -15.83
CA ARG A 14 -0.44 -21.79 -15.66
C ARG A 14 -0.99 -20.73 -14.71
N CYS A 15 -0.37 -20.53 -13.54
CA CYS A 15 -0.79 -19.51 -12.58
C CYS A 15 -0.78 -18.11 -13.23
N ARG A 16 0.27 -17.77 -13.97
CA ARG A 16 0.36 -16.50 -14.70
C ARG A 16 -0.81 -16.32 -15.66
N ARG A 17 -1.12 -17.32 -16.50
CA ARG A 17 -2.23 -17.28 -17.44
C ARG A 17 -3.58 -17.13 -16.76
N GLU A 18 -3.85 -17.92 -15.71
CA GLU A 18 -5.11 -17.87 -14.97
C GLU A 18 -5.28 -16.54 -14.21
N SER A 19 -4.20 -15.98 -13.68
CA SER A 19 -4.19 -14.66 -13.03
C SER A 19 -4.51 -13.54 -14.01
N LEU A 20 -3.91 -13.53 -15.21
CA LEU A 20 -4.25 -12.56 -16.25
C LEU A 20 -5.72 -12.67 -16.67
N ALA A 21 -6.21 -13.89 -16.89
CA ALA A 21 -7.63 -14.13 -17.21
C ALA A 21 -8.56 -13.67 -16.08
N LEU A 22 -8.17 -13.81 -14.81
CA LEU A 22 -8.94 -13.29 -13.67
C LEU A 22 -8.99 -11.75 -13.66
N LEU A 23 -7.86 -11.09 -13.93
CA LEU A 23 -7.83 -9.63 -14.05
C LEU A 23 -8.74 -9.15 -15.18
N GLU A 24 -8.70 -9.79 -16.36
CA GLU A 24 -9.56 -9.43 -17.50
C GLU A 24 -11.05 -9.59 -17.17
N ARG A 25 -11.43 -10.67 -16.48
CA ARG A 25 -12.84 -10.89 -16.06
C ARG A 25 -13.34 -9.84 -15.07
N ASN A 26 -12.44 -9.25 -14.28
CA ASN A 26 -12.79 -8.25 -13.27
C ASN A 26 -12.68 -6.81 -13.79
N LEU A 27 -12.28 -6.60 -15.05
CA LEU A 27 -12.25 -5.28 -15.64
C LEU A 27 -13.64 -4.79 -16.03
N VAL A 28 -13.86 -3.51 -15.77
CA VAL A 28 -14.91 -2.68 -16.36
C VAL A 28 -14.27 -1.48 -17.06
N PRO A 29 -15.00 -0.71 -17.88
CA PRO A 29 -14.42 0.43 -18.60
C PRO A 29 -13.69 1.44 -17.70
N GLN A 30 -14.14 1.59 -16.46
CA GLN A 30 -13.59 2.54 -15.50
C GLN A 30 -12.43 1.98 -14.65
N GLY A 31 -12.12 0.69 -14.76
CA GLY A 31 -11.01 0.08 -14.02
C GLY A 31 -11.28 -1.34 -13.53
N ILE A 32 -10.41 -1.81 -12.65
CA ILE A 32 -10.46 -3.15 -12.06
C ILE A 32 -11.36 -3.18 -10.82
N LEU A 33 -12.30 -4.11 -10.79
CA LEU A 33 -13.13 -4.37 -9.61
C LEU A 33 -12.37 -5.23 -8.59
N ALA A 34 -12.63 -5.02 -7.30
CA ALA A 34 -12.02 -5.84 -6.24
C ALA A 34 -12.40 -7.34 -6.35
N ALA A 35 -13.60 -7.65 -6.85
CA ALA A 35 -14.04 -9.01 -7.12
C ALA A 35 -14.97 -9.10 -8.33
N SER A 36 -15.09 -10.32 -8.87
CA SER A 36 -16.06 -10.62 -9.92
C SER A 36 -17.48 -10.29 -9.47
N ARG A 37 -18.27 -9.72 -10.38
CA ARG A 37 -19.63 -9.30 -10.08
C ARG A 37 -20.51 -10.50 -9.73
N THR A 38 -20.96 -10.51 -8.47
CA THR A 38 -21.95 -11.43 -7.92
C THR A 38 -22.87 -10.65 -6.99
N ALA A 39 -24.05 -11.17 -6.66
CA ALA A 39 -24.95 -10.51 -5.70
C ALA A 39 -24.27 -10.29 -4.33
N ALA A 40 -23.46 -11.26 -3.88
CA ALA A 40 -22.70 -11.16 -2.63
C ALA A 40 -21.58 -10.10 -2.70
N ALA A 41 -20.90 -9.98 -3.85
CA ALA A 41 -19.90 -8.95 -4.05
C ALA A 41 -20.52 -7.55 -4.08
N GLU A 42 -21.66 -7.37 -4.76
CA GLU A 42 -22.36 -6.08 -4.80
C GLU A 42 -22.85 -5.66 -3.40
N ALA A 43 -23.46 -6.59 -2.64
CA ALA A 43 -23.93 -6.33 -1.28
C ALA A 43 -22.80 -5.92 -0.31
N ARG A 44 -21.58 -6.42 -0.55
CA ARG A 44 -20.37 -6.09 0.24
C ARG A 44 -19.50 -5.01 -0.39
N ARG A 45 -19.97 -4.36 -1.45
CA ARG A 45 -19.22 -3.34 -2.22
C ARG A 45 -17.95 -3.85 -2.91
N TYR A 46 -17.69 -5.15 -3.02
CA TYR A 46 -16.52 -5.68 -3.74
C TYR A 46 -16.60 -5.54 -5.27
N THR A 47 -17.68 -4.98 -5.80
CA THR A 47 -17.81 -4.53 -7.18
C THR A 47 -17.41 -3.06 -7.36
N ARG A 48 -16.70 -2.48 -6.38
CA ARG A 48 -16.13 -1.13 -6.42
C ARG A 48 -14.64 -1.20 -6.76
N ILE A 49 -14.08 -0.06 -7.17
CA ILE A 49 -12.64 0.07 -7.44
C ILE A 49 -11.98 0.47 -6.13
N PHE A 50 -11.34 -0.48 -5.44
CA PHE A 50 -10.63 -0.22 -4.19
C PHE A 50 -9.24 0.36 -4.46
N GLY A 51 -8.86 1.41 -3.74
CA GLY A 51 -7.59 2.12 -3.95
C GLY A 51 -6.38 1.20 -3.85
N ARG A 52 -6.30 0.40 -2.78
CA ARG A 52 -5.25 -0.59 -2.56
C ARG A 52 -5.28 -1.68 -3.63
N ASP A 53 -6.39 -2.38 -3.78
CA ASP A 53 -6.52 -3.53 -4.68
C ASP A 53 -6.21 -3.14 -6.13
N ALA A 54 -6.78 -2.04 -6.60
CA ALA A 54 -6.57 -1.56 -7.95
C ALA A 54 -5.11 -1.18 -8.21
N ALA A 55 -4.49 -0.44 -7.29
CA ALA A 55 -3.09 -0.05 -7.41
C ALA A 55 -2.13 -1.25 -7.36
N VAL A 56 -2.42 -2.28 -6.56
CA VAL A 56 -1.64 -3.53 -6.57
C VAL A 56 -1.81 -4.27 -7.91
N CYS A 57 -3.04 -4.37 -8.43
CA CYS A 57 -3.30 -4.97 -9.74
C CYS A 57 -2.60 -4.23 -10.88
N VAL A 58 -2.47 -2.89 -10.80
CA VAL A 58 -1.78 -2.07 -11.81
C VAL A 58 -0.35 -2.54 -12.06
N PHE A 59 0.41 -2.98 -11.04
CA PHE A 59 1.77 -3.51 -11.25
C PHE A 59 1.82 -4.76 -12.13
N ALA A 60 0.77 -5.59 -12.10
CA ALA A 60 0.68 -6.78 -12.94
C ALA A 60 0.06 -6.47 -14.32
N MET A 61 -0.87 -5.52 -14.37
CA MET A 61 -1.60 -5.15 -15.58
C MET A 61 -0.75 -4.30 -16.53
N CYS A 62 0.01 -3.34 -15.99
CA CYS A 62 0.90 -2.48 -16.75
C CYS A 62 2.14 -3.27 -17.19
N GLY A 63 2.38 -3.35 -18.50
CA GLY A 63 3.47 -4.16 -19.06
C GLY A 63 3.15 -5.65 -19.19
N SER A 64 1.88 -6.04 -18.98
CA SER A 64 1.42 -7.43 -19.21
C SER A 64 1.44 -7.83 -20.69
N GLY A 65 1.48 -6.87 -21.62
CA GLY A 65 1.30 -7.09 -23.05
C GLY A 65 -0.15 -7.39 -23.44
N VAL A 66 -1.10 -7.34 -22.49
CA VAL A 66 -2.53 -7.49 -22.75
C VAL A 66 -3.17 -6.10 -22.85
N PRO A 67 -3.58 -5.64 -24.04
CA PRO A 67 -3.98 -4.24 -24.22
C PRO A 67 -5.19 -3.81 -23.37
N ALA A 68 -6.10 -4.74 -23.06
CA ALA A 68 -7.23 -4.48 -22.19
C ALA A 68 -6.79 -4.21 -20.74
N LEU A 69 -5.84 -4.98 -20.22
CA LEU A 69 -5.27 -4.80 -18.88
C LEU A 69 -4.48 -3.50 -18.78
N GLU A 70 -3.66 -3.19 -19.77
CA GLU A 70 -2.86 -1.95 -19.76
C GLU A 70 -3.75 -0.70 -19.78
N ARG A 71 -4.82 -0.70 -20.59
CA ARG A 71 -5.83 0.38 -20.54
C ARG A 71 -6.57 0.41 -19.21
N GLY A 72 -6.94 -0.77 -18.69
CA GLY A 72 -7.61 -0.90 -17.40
C GLY A 72 -6.77 -0.37 -16.24
N ALA A 73 -5.44 -0.48 -16.32
CA ALA A 73 -4.53 0.02 -15.29
C ALA A 73 -4.63 1.54 -15.16
N VAL A 74 -4.56 2.22 -16.30
CA VAL A 74 -4.71 3.68 -16.39
C VAL A 74 -6.11 4.11 -15.94
N ALA A 75 -7.15 3.43 -16.43
CA ALA A 75 -8.54 3.73 -16.07
C ALA A 75 -8.78 3.60 -14.56
N SER A 76 -8.21 2.58 -13.92
CA SER A 76 -8.34 2.38 -12.47
C SER A 76 -7.75 3.54 -11.66
N LEU A 77 -6.57 4.02 -12.06
CA LEU A 77 -5.94 5.17 -11.42
C LEU A 77 -6.69 6.47 -11.72
N ASP A 78 -7.26 6.62 -12.92
CA ASP A 78 -8.12 7.74 -13.30
C ASP A 78 -9.39 7.81 -12.45
N ALA A 79 -10.06 6.67 -12.21
CA ALA A 79 -11.27 6.63 -11.40
C ALA A 79 -11.01 7.09 -9.95
N LEU A 80 -9.89 6.64 -9.37
CA LEU A 80 -9.46 7.05 -8.03
C LEU A 80 -9.05 8.52 -7.96
N ALA A 81 -8.32 8.99 -8.98
CA ALA A 81 -7.89 10.38 -9.12
C ALA A 81 -9.06 11.35 -9.28
N ALA A 82 -10.07 10.98 -10.07
CA ALA A 82 -11.24 11.81 -10.36
C ALA A 82 -12.08 12.09 -9.11
N GLN A 83 -12.04 11.19 -8.13
CA GLN A 83 -12.78 11.29 -6.86
C GLN A 83 -11.84 11.54 -5.67
N GLN A 84 -10.61 12.01 -5.91
CA GLN A 84 -9.69 12.38 -4.83
C GLN A 84 -10.33 13.45 -3.94
N ALA A 85 -10.18 13.31 -2.62
CA ALA A 85 -10.69 14.29 -1.68
C ALA A 85 -10.03 15.66 -1.89
N ALA A 86 -10.73 16.72 -1.46
CA ALA A 86 -10.23 18.09 -1.57
C ALA A 86 -8.89 18.32 -0.84
N ASN A 87 -8.62 17.55 0.23
CA ASN A 87 -7.37 17.59 0.98
C ASN A 87 -6.24 16.73 0.36
N GLY A 88 -6.51 16.00 -0.72
CA GLY A 88 -5.53 15.15 -1.41
C GLY A 88 -5.59 13.66 -1.08
N GLN A 89 -6.41 13.22 -0.14
CA GLN A 89 -6.54 11.79 0.17
C GLN A 89 -7.16 11.02 -1.01
N ILE A 90 -6.62 9.84 -1.32
CA ILE A 90 -7.26 8.87 -2.22
C ILE A 90 -8.23 7.99 -1.41
N ALA A 91 -9.43 7.79 -1.96
CA ALA A 91 -10.50 7.02 -1.32
C ALA A 91 -10.12 5.54 -1.12
N LYS A 92 -10.70 4.92 -0.09
CA LYS A 92 -10.65 3.46 0.13
C LYS A 92 -11.22 2.74 -1.08
N TYR A 93 -12.38 3.18 -1.57
CA TYR A 93 -12.94 2.75 -2.84
C TYR A 93 -13.77 3.84 -3.49
N VAL A 94 -13.96 3.70 -4.81
CA VAL A 94 -14.87 4.54 -5.61
C VAL A 94 -15.89 3.67 -6.34
N ASP A 95 -17.09 4.20 -6.52
CA ASP A 95 -18.09 3.62 -7.42
C ASP A 95 -17.63 3.76 -8.88
N PRO A 96 -17.62 2.67 -9.67
CA PRO A 96 -17.21 2.72 -11.08
C PRO A 96 -18.03 3.71 -11.91
N GLU A 97 -19.25 4.04 -11.51
CA GLU A 97 -20.10 5.02 -12.19
C GLU A 97 -19.90 6.45 -11.65
N GLY A 98 -18.93 6.66 -10.75
CA GLY A 98 -18.56 7.98 -10.23
C GLY A 98 -19.56 8.57 -9.23
N ARG A 99 -20.46 7.75 -8.67
CA ARG A 99 -21.52 8.23 -7.77
C ARG A 99 -21.08 8.45 -6.34
N ASP A 100 -20.05 7.73 -5.89
CA ASP A 100 -19.66 7.70 -4.50
C ASP A 100 -18.17 7.39 -4.34
N ALA A 101 -17.60 7.87 -3.24
CA ALA A 101 -16.23 7.63 -2.81
C ALA A 101 -16.21 7.48 -1.29
N ASP A 102 -15.71 6.35 -0.82
CA ASP A 102 -15.65 6.02 0.60
C ASP A 102 -14.22 6.22 1.11
N PHE A 103 -14.06 7.01 2.16
CA PHE A 103 -12.76 7.33 2.77
C PHE A 103 -12.46 6.57 4.05
N TRP A 104 -13.33 5.60 4.40
CA TRP A 104 -13.39 4.89 5.67
C TRP A 104 -13.60 5.81 6.88
N TYR A 105 -14.43 5.39 7.84
CA TYR A 105 -14.78 6.25 8.98
C TYR A 105 -13.60 6.54 9.94
N LEU A 106 -12.53 5.72 9.90
CA LEU A 106 -11.28 5.95 10.64
C LEU A 106 -10.17 6.58 9.77
N GLY A 107 -10.47 6.84 8.49
CA GLY A 107 -9.49 7.20 7.47
C GLY A 107 -8.77 5.99 6.88
N CYS A 108 -8.22 6.13 5.68
CA CYS A 108 -7.50 5.09 4.95
C CYS A 108 -6.24 5.72 4.36
N ILE A 109 -5.08 5.31 4.85
CA ILE A 109 -3.78 5.90 4.47
C ILE A 109 -3.09 5.11 3.35
N ASP A 110 -3.28 3.79 3.35
CA ASP A 110 -2.64 2.86 2.42
C ASP A 110 -3.11 3.04 0.98
N ALA A 111 -4.38 3.35 0.75
CA ALA A 111 -4.90 3.64 -0.59
C ALA A 111 -4.12 4.77 -1.27
N THR A 112 -3.79 5.84 -0.53
CA THR A 112 -3.02 6.97 -1.07
C THR A 112 -1.57 6.57 -1.38
N LEU A 113 -0.95 5.80 -0.48
CA LEU A 113 0.41 5.28 -0.67
C LEU A 113 0.50 4.36 -1.90
N TRP A 114 -0.40 3.39 -2.02
CA TRP A 114 -0.42 2.48 -3.16
C TRP A 114 -0.72 3.20 -4.47
N TRP A 115 -1.68 4.13 -4.49
CA TRP A 115 -2.02 4.89 -5.68
C TRP A 115 -0.81 5.68 -6.19
N LEU A 116 -0.04 6.33 -5.30
CA LEU A 116 1.20 7.03 -5.67
C LEU A 116 2.23 6.09 -6.30
N LEU A 117 2.46 4.93 -5.68
CA LEU A 117 3.43 3.94 -6.18
C LEU A 117 3.02 3.34 -7.54
N ALA A 118 1.72 3.13 -7.75
CA ALA A 118 1.16 2.62 -9.01
C ALA A 118 1.16 3.70 -10.10
N ALA A 119 0.83 4.95 -9.76
CA ALA A 119 0.90 6.08 -10.69
C ALA A 119 2.33 6.30 -11.19
N ASP A 120 3.33 6.30 -10.31
CA ASP A 120 4.74 6.36 -10.69
C ASP A 120 5.14 5.18 -11.61
N HIS A 121 4.70 3.95 -11.29
CA HIS A 121 4.97 2.79 -12.14
C HIS A 121 4.42 2.96 -13.55
N VAL A 122 3.17 3.43 -13.70
CA VAL A 122 2.58 3.72 -15.02
C VAL A 122 3.33 4.84 -15.72
N ARG A 123 3.69 5.94 -15.04
CA ARG A 123 4.46 7.05 -15.63
C ARG A 123 5.81 6.60 -16.19
N ARG A 124 6.43 5.58 -15.59
CA ARG A 124 7.73 5.02 -16.02
C ARG A 124 7.60 3.97 -17.12
N CYS A 125 6.54 3.17 -17.12
CA CYS A 125 6.39 2.04 -18.03
C CYS A 125 5.56 2.33 -19.28
N ALA A 126 4.64 3.31 -19.23
CA ALA A 126 3.71 3.60 -20.33
C ALA A 126 4.10 4.89 -21.09
N PRO A 127 4.30 4.83 -22.43
CA PRO A 127 4.60 6.02 -23.22
C PRO A 127 3.51 7.09 -23.13
N GLY A 128 3.92 8.36 -23.04
CA GLY A 128 3.01 9.52 -23.02
C GLY A 128 2.32 9.77 -21.68
N MET A 129 2.66 9.01 -20.64
CA MET A 129 2.07 9.16 -19.31
C MET A 129 2.91 10.05 -18.38
N GLN A 130 4.03 10.62 -18.85
CA GLN A 130 5.05 11.21 -17.98
C GLN A 130 4.52 12.32 -17.06
N ASP A 131 3.50 13.07 -17.45
CA ASP A 131 2.92 14.15 -16.62
C ASP A 131 1.52 13.83 -16.10
N ARG A 132 1.02 12.61 -16.33
CA ARG A 132 -0.32 12.22 -15.92
C ARG A 132 -0.45 12.26 -14.40
N TRP A 133 -1.57 12.81 -13.95
CA TRP A 133 -1.93 12.98 -12.53
C TRP A 133 -1.00 13.88 -11.71
N SER A 134 -0.18 14.74 -12.33
CA SER A 134 0.77 15.59 -11.60
C SER A 134 0.13 16.39 -10.46
N ARG A 135 -1.06 16.97 -10.71
CA ARG A 135 -1.79 17.74 -9.71
C ARG A 135 -2.35 16.87 -8.58
N GLU A 136 -2.79 15.66 -8.89
CA GLU A 136 -3.34 14.70 -7.93
C GLU A 136 -2.24 14.12 -7.05
N ILE A 137 -1.09 13.80 -7.65
CA ILE A 137 0.14 13.37 -6.97
C ILE A 137 0.60 14.44 -5.99
N GLU A 138 0.69 15.70 -6.40
CA GLU A 138 1.08 16.81 -5.53
C GLU A 138 0.17 16.92 -4.30
N ARG A 139 -1.16 16.86 -4.50
CA ARG A 139 -2.13 16.88 -3.40
C ARG A 139 -2.00 15.66 -2.49
N ALA A 140 -1.81 14.47 -3.04
CA ALA A 140 -1.65 13.23 -2.27
C ALA A 140 -0.37 13.25 -1.42
N VAL A 141 0.74 13.74 -1.97
CA VAL A 141 2.00 13.92 -1.22
C VAL A 141 1.83 14.96 -0.13
N HIS A 142 1.20 16.11 -0.43
CA HIS A 142 0.92 17.14 0.57
C HIS A 142 0.07 16.59 1.72
N TRP A 143 -0.96 15.81 1.38
CA TRP A 143 -1.77 15.13 2.37
C TRP A 143 -0.90 14.25 3.28
N LEU A 144 -0.10 13.32 2.73
CA LEU A 144 0.77 12.43 3.52
C LEU A 144 1.76 13.20 4.41
N GLN A 145 2.35 14.28 3.91
CA GLN A 145 3.26 15.14 4.69
C GLN A 145 2.56 15.78 5.91
N ALA A 146 1.26 16.06 5.83
CA ALA A 146 0.49 16.55 6.97
C ALA A 146 0.28 15.49 8.06
N GLN A 147 0.39 14.19 7.75
CA GLN A 147 0.38 13.10 8.74
C GLN A 147 1.79 12.72 9.24
N GLU A 148 2.84 13.28 8.63
CA GLU A 148 4.21 12.92 8.93
C GLU A 148 4.72 13.59 10.22
N HIS A 149 5.34 12.79 11.09
CA HIS A 149 6.01 13.33 12.28
C HIS A 149 7.26 14.14 11.89
N GLN A 150 7.32 15.39 12.34
CA GLN A 150 8.36 16.41 12.03
C GLN A 150 9.81 16.11 12.50
N ARG A 151 10.11 14.89 12.92
CA ARG A 151 11.45 14.48 13.41
C ARG A 151 11.78 13.04 13.06
N LEU A 152 10.79 12.15 13.21
CA LEU A 152 10.93 10.75 12.81
C LEU A 152 10.76 10.60 11.30
N TRP A 153 10.02 11.50 10.66
CA TRP A 153 9.69 11.44 9.23
C TRP A 153 8.95 10.15 8.87
N LEU A 154 8.13 9.68 9.81
CA LEU A 154 7.25 8.52 9.71
C LEU A 154 5.80 9.00 9.76
N LEU A 155 4.94 8.31 9.02
CA LEU A 155 3.50 8.55 9.01
C LEU A 155 2.85 8.00 10.27
N GLN A 156 2.00 8.82 10.87
CA GLN A 156 1.09 8.40 11.92
C GLN A 156 -0.25 8.01 11.32
N GLN A 157 -0.86 6.94 11.83
CA GLN A 157 -2.17 6.49 11.39
C GLN A 157 -3.08 6.05 12.55
N ASN A 158 -4.38 6.05 12.28
CA ASN A 158 -5.42 5.52 13.18
C ASN A 158 -5.47 3.99 13.13
N GLU A 159 -6.21 3.39 14.06
CA GLU A 159 -6.52 1.96 14.04
C GLU A 159 -7.29 1.57 12.77
N ALA A 160 -7.06 0.35 12.28
CA ALA A 160 -7.80 -0.22 11.15
C ALA A 160 -7.87 0.70 9.91
N SER A 161 -6.81 1.46 9.62
CA SER A 161 -6.73 2.44 8.53
C SER A 161 -5.83 1.98 7.36
N ASP A 162 -5.44 0.71 7.36
CA ASP A 162 -4.64 0.04 6.34
C ASP A 162 -5.25 -1.33 5.98
N TRP A 163 -4.48 -2.17 5.27
CA TRP A 163 -4.92 -3.49 4.84
C TRP A 163 -5.50 -4.38 5.93
N ALA A 164 -5.06 -4.20 7.17
CA ALA A 164 -5.54 -4.91 8.33
C ALA A 164 -6.74 -4.16 8.95
N ASP A 165 -7.80 -3.98 8.14
CA ASP A 165 -9.03 -3.19 8.38
C ASP A 165 -9.83 -3.57 9.67
N ILE A 166 -9.35 -4.52 10.48
CA ILE A 166 -9.94 -4.96 11.75
C ILE A 166 -8.92 -5.10 12.90
N MET A 167 -7.65 -4.81 12.64
CA MET A 167 -6.60 -4.91 13.65
C MET A 167 -6.38 -3.54 14.31
N PRO A 168 -6.19 -3.49 15.64
CA PRO A 168 -6.01 -2.23 16.38
C PRO A 168 -4.56 -1.71 16.23
N ARG A 169 -4.04 -1.66 15.01
CA ARG A 169 -2.71 -1.16 14.68
C ARG A 169 -2.77 0.34 14.45
N SER A 170 -2.10 1.11 15.29
CA SER A 170 -2.12 2.57 15.26
C SER A 170 -0.77 3.16 15.62
N GLY A 171 -0.64 4.49 15.52
CA GLY A 171 0.63 5.18 15.72
C GLY A 171 1.48 5.01 14.49
N TYR A 172 2.67 4.42 14.63
CA TYR A 172 3.52 4.07 13.49
C TYR A 172 3.32 2.61 13.15
N VAL A 173 2.87 2.33 11.93
CA VAL A 173 2.66 0.96 11.45
C VAL A 173 3.72 0.60 10.41
N LEU A 174 4.28 -0.61 10.54
CA LEU A 174 5.37 -1.12 9.71
C LEU A 174 5.01 -1.05 8.23
N TYR A 175 3.83 -1.59 7.91
CA TYR A 175 3.27 -1.66 6.57
C TYR A 175 3.25 -0.30 5.86
N SER A 176 2.55 0.68 6.42
CA SER A 176 2.38 1.99 5.79
C SER A 176 3.69 2.76 5.72
N ASN A 177 4.57 2.60 6.70
CA ASN A 177 5.85 3.31 6.69
C ASN A 177 6.89 2.69 5.74
N ALA A 178 6.81 1.39 5.46
CA ALA A 178 7.61 0.78 4.39
C ALA A 178 7.19 1.36 3.03
N LEU A 179 5.89 1.46 2.77
CA LEU A 179 5.36 2.10 1.57
C LEU A 179 5.72 3.59 1.51
N TRP A 180 5.67 4.30 2.64
CA TRP A 180 6.04 5.72 2.70
C TRP A 180 7.49 5.95 2.31
N TYR A 181 8.41 5.12 2.80
CA TYR A 181 9.81 5.18 2.38
C TYR A 181 9.94 4.96 0.87
N ALA A 182 9.25 3.96 0.30
CA ALA A 182 9.25 3.75 -1.15
C ALA A 182 8.69 4.95 -1.94
N VAL A 183 7.63 5.60 -1.43
CA VAL A 183 7.08 6.82 -2.02
C VAL A 183 8.13 7.94 -1.98
N LYS A 184 8.75 8.18 -0.83
CA LYS A 184 9.81 9.19 -0.71
C LYS A 184 10.94 8.96 -1.72
N THR A 185 11.40 7.73 -1.85
CA THR A 185 12.48 7.39 -2.78
C THR A 185 12.06 7.57 -4.23
N ARG A 186 10.85 7.15 -4.63
CA ARG A 186 10.38 7.26 -6.02
C ARG A 186 10.07 8.69 -6.46
N PHE A 187 9.64 9.54 -5.52
CA PHE A 187 9.31 10.94 -5.79
C PHE A 187 10.39 11.93 -5.33
N ASP A 188 11.57 11.45 -4.94
CA ASP A 188 12.70 12.25 -4.44
C ASP A 188 12.27 13.25 -3.33
N LEU A 189 11.48 12.76 -2.38
CA LEU A 189 10.97 13.58 -1.29
C LEU A 189 12.05 13.79 -0.20
N PRO A 190 12.04 14.94 0.50
CA PRO A 190 13.01 15.21 1.55
C PRO A 190 13.03 14.16 2.66
N GLN A 191 14.20 14.03 3.30
CA GLN A 191 14.39 13.23 4.51
C GLN A 191 14.17 11.71 4.33
N ALA A 192 14.25 11.16 3.10
CA ALA A 192 14.11 9.72 2.85
C ALA A 192 15.07 8.86 3.70
N GLU A 193 16.35 9.24 3.77
CA GLU A 193 17.34 8.52 4.59
C GLU A 193 17.04 8.63 6.09
N ALA A 194 16.57 9.79 6.56
CA ALA A 194 16.16 9.95 7.95
C ALA A 194 14.90 9.14 8.25
N THR A 195 13.94 9.05 7.32
CA THR A 195 12.79 8.15 7.41
C THR A 195 13.25 6.71 7.58
N ARG A 196 14.16 6.22 6.74
CA ARG A 196 14.70 4.85 6.83
C ARG A 196 15.42 4.59 8.15
N HIS A 197 16.26 5.53 8.59
CA HIS A 197 16.95 5.43 9.87
C HIS A 197 15.95 5.26 11.04
N HIS A 198 14.95 6.14 11.13
CA HIS A 198 13.95 6.06 12.20
C HIS A 198 13.02 4.86 12.06
N PHE A 199 12.72 4.43 10.84
CA PHE A 199 11.97 3.21 10.56
C PHE A 199 12.66 1.99 11.20
N ASN A 200 13.93 1.76 10.87
CA ASN A 200 14.70 0.63 11.41
C ASN A 200 14.83 0.71 12.93
N HIS A 201 15.12 1.89 13.46
CA HIS A 201 15.21 2.08 14.91
C HIS A 201 13.90 1.81 15.63
N LEU A 202 12.75 2.18 15.05
CA LEU A 202 11.46 2.02 15.69
C LEU A 202 10.93 0.60 15.59
N PHE A 203 10.98 0.01 14.40
CA PHE A 203 10.37 -1.30 14.11
C PHE A 203 11.32 -2.47 14.33
N HIS A 204 12.63 -2.25 14.29
CA HIS A 204 13.64 -3.26 14.62
C HIS A 204 14.42 -2.83 15.86
N PRO A 205 13.74 -2.69 17.02
CA PRO A 205 14.37 -2.11 18.17
C PRO A 205 15.47 -2.99 18.73
N PHE A 206 15.72 -4.23 18.30
CA PHE A 206 16.77 -5.08 18.88
C PHE A 206 18.16 -4.85 18.28
N GLU A 207 18.27 -4.00 17.25
CA GLU A 207 19.55 -3.56 16.72
C GLU A 207 20.38 -2.78 17.76
N ARG A 208 21.71 -2.84 17.58
CA ARG A 208 22.68 -2.26 18.54
C ARG A 208 22.68 -0.74 18.53
N ASP A 209 22.23 -0.11 17.46
CA ASP A 209 22.21 1.34 17.33
C ASP A 209 21.04 1.94 18.12
N LEU A 210 21.31 3.00 18.87
CA LEU A 210 20.34 3.65 19.75
C LEU A 210 20.01 5.01 19.16
N SER A 211 18.71 5.29 18.98
CA SER A 211 18.28 6.59 18.46
C SER A 211 18.77 7.71 19.37
N GLU A 212 19.36 8.78 18.83
CA GLU A 212 19.73 9.95 19.62
C GLU A 212 18.49 10.68 20.19
N TYR A 213 17.32 10.48 19.57
CA TYR A 213 16.08 11.12 19.97
C TYR A 213 15.45 10.45 21.19
N ARG A 214 15.36 11.19 22.30
CA ARG A 214 14.85 10.72 23.59
C ARG A 214 13.49 10.00 23.53
N ARG A 215 12.53 10.49 22.74
CA ARG A 215 11.20 9.85 22.65
C ARG A 215 11.23 8.55 21.85
N ALA A 216 12.06 8.46 20.80
CA ALA A 216 12.27 7.21 20.08
C ALA A 216 12.91 6.15 20.99
N ARG A 217 13.91 6.53 21.80
CA ARG A 217 14.51 5.64 22.82
C ARG A 217 13.47 5.14 23.83
N LEU A 218 12.54 5.99 24.23
CA LEU A 218 11.47 5.60 25.15
C LEU A 218 10.57 4.52 24.53
N LEU A 219 10.14 4.71 23.27
CA LEU A 219 9.33 3.73 22.54
C LEU A 219 10.09 2.41 22.36
N GLN A 220 11.37 2.46 21.95
CA GLN A 220 12.24 1.28 21.86
C GLN A 220 12.35 0.54 23.19
N HIS A 221 12.58 1.27 24.28
CA HIS A 221 12.70 0.68 25.61
C HIS A 221 11.40 -0.03 26.04
N TYR A 222 10.24 0.56 25.77
CA TYR A 222 8.95 -0.09 26.02
C TYR A 222 8.79 -1.36 25.19
N ALA A 223 9.16 -1.32 23.91
CA ALA A 223 9.07 -2.49 23.03
C ALA A 223 10.00 -3.64 23.42
N ARG A 224 11.22 -3.35 23.90
CA ARG A 224 12.19 -4.38 24.33
C ARG A 224 11.84 -5.06 25.65
N ARG A 225 11.05 -4.40 26.52
CA ARG A 225 10.88 -4.83 27.92
C ARG A 225 10.22 -6.21 28.02
N GLY A 226 11.02 -7.22 28.42
CA GLY A 226 10.56 -8.58 28.68
C GLY A 226 10.48 -9.50 27.46
N GLN A 227 11.06 -9.11 26.31
CA GLN A 227 11.01 -9.87 25.06
C GLN A 227 12.39 -10.38 24.62
N ARG A 228 12.41 -11.54 23.94
CA ARG A 228 13.56 -12.02 23.16
C ARG A 228 13.36 -11.58 21.70
N ASP A 229 14.46 -11.30 21.01
CA ASP A 229 14.46 -10.92 19.60
C ASP A 229 13.71 -11.97 18.74
N PRO A 230 12.57 -11.63 18.14
CA PRO A 230 11.79 -12.55 17.33
C PRO A 230 12.37 -12.73 15.91
N GLY A 231 13.40 -11.97 15.52
CA GLY A 231 13.97 -11.98 14.18
C GLY A 231 13.08 -11.33 13.10
N LEU A 232 12.04 -10.59 13.53
CA LEU A 232 11.09 -9.88 12.66
C LEU A 232 10.89 -8.45 13.16
N TYR A 233 10.52 -7.56 12.25
CA TYR A 233 10.08 -6.21 12.60
C TYR A 233 8.78 -6.25 13.42
N LEU A 234 8.64 -5.33 14.37
CA LEU A 234 7.38 -5.03 15.04
C LEU A 234 6.35 -4.56 14.00
N SER A 235 5.11 -5.04 14.10
CA SER A 235 4.06 -4.68 13.14
C SER A 235 3.56 -3.25 13.32
N PHE A 236 3.58 -2.73 14.55
CA PHE A 236 3.30 -1.33 14.87
C PHE A 236 3.90 -0.93 16.22
N VAL A 237 4.04 0.38 16.43
CA VAL A 237 4.46 0.99 17.70
C VAL A 237 3.61 2.23 17.98
N ASN A 238 2.93 2.25 19.12
CA ASN A 238 2.25 3.44 19.63
C ASN A 238 2.61 3.68 21.12
N PHE A 239 1.95 4.62 21.77
CA PHE A 239 2.23 4.95 23.16
C PHE A 239 1.79 3.85 24.15
N ALA A 240 0.68 3.17 23.88
CA ALA A 240 0.06 2.21 24.78
C ALA A 240 0.58 0.77 24.58
N SER A 241 0.90 0.39 23.35
CA SER A 241 1.25 -0.97 22.96
C SER A 241 2.12 -1.01 21.69
N PHE A 242 2.60 -2.21 21.37
CA PHE A 242 3.34 -2.53 20.16
C PHE A 242 2.93 -3.94 19.70
N GLY A 243 3.08 -4.21 18.41
CA GLY A 243 2.70 -5.49 17.81
C GLY A 243 3.88 -6.43 17.57
N ALA A 244 3.86 -7.60 18.22
CA ALA A 244 4.89 -8.64 18.12
C ALA A 244 4.41 -9.90 17.38
N GLU A 245 3.19 -9.88 16.82
CA GLU A 245 2.52 -11.03 16.19
C GLU A 245 3.16 -11.51 14.87
N GLY A 246 4.15 -10.78 14.34
CA GLY A 246 4.82 -11.09 13.08
C GLY A 246 3.96 -10.71 11.86
N ASP A 247 4.14 -9.49 11.35
CA ASP A 247 3.49 -9.07 10.09
C ASP A 247 4.33 -9.49 8.88
N VAL A 248 4.06 -10.67 8.33
CA VAL A 248 4.80 -11.22 7.18
C VAL A 248 4.76 -10.26 5.98
N PHE A 249 3.61 -9.63 5.72
CA PHE A 249 3.47 -8.74 4.58
C PHE A 249 4.24 -7.43 4.79
N GLY A 250 4.12 -6.83 5.98
CA GLY A 250 4.90 -5.66 6.37
C GLY A 250 6.41 -5.91 6.33
N ASN A 251 6.87 -7.07 6.81
CA ASN A 251 8.28 -7.47 6.75
C ASN A 251 8.76 -7.63 5.30
N LEU A 252 7.97 -8.28 4.43
CA LEU A 252 8.28 -8.41 3.01
C LEU A 252 8.38 -7.03 2.33
N LEU A 253 7.44 -6.13 2.62
CA LEU A 253 7.47 -4.77 2.08
C LEU A 253 8.68 -3.98 2.57
N ALA A 254 9.06 -4.10 3.85
CA ALA A 254 10.27 -3.48 4.37
C ALA A 254 11.51 -3.90 3.56
N ILE A 255 11.65 -5.19 3.25
CA ILE A 255 12.75 -5.71 2.43
C ILE A 255 12.68 -5.19 0.99
N LEU A 256 11.49 -5.19 0.37
CA LEU A 256 11.32 -4.76 -1.01
C LEU A 256 11.46 -3.24 -1.21
N CYS A 257 11.16 -2.45 -0.19
CA CYS A 257 11.24 -0.99 -0.23
C CYS A 257 12.64 -0.46 0.12
N GLY A 258 13.45 -1.25 0.85
CA GLY A 258 14.83 -0.92 1.26
C GLY A 258 14.92 -0.19 2.59
#